data_AF-A0A7R9MUW5-F1
#
_entry.id   AF-A0A7R9MUW5-F1
#
_cell.length_a   1.000
_cell.length_b   1.000
_cell.length_c   1.000
_cell.angle_alpha   90.00
_cell.angle_beta   90.00
_cell.angle_gamma   90.00
#
_symmetry.space_group_name_H-M   'P 1'
#
loop_
_entity.id
_entity.type
_entity.pdbx_description
1 polymer ?
#
loop_
_entity_poly.entity_id
_entity_poly.type
_entity_poly.pdbx_seq_one_letter_code
_entity_poly.pdbx_strand_id
1 'polypeptide(L)'
;YSSGKTPNPDLKVNCIATGHYAGTSYGDLWQYYDNDIPVRLLRPKDKIKDQTLFLSQISQKSLKKVMFPLQHLLKSEVKSIALRNGFEKIAKRREV
;
A
#
# COMPACT_ATOMS: atom_id res chain seq x y z
N TYR A 1 -17.93 -2.62 25.11
CA TYR A 1 -17.33 -3.08 23.85
C TYR A 1 -16.32 -2.04 23.36
N SER A 2 -15.13 -2.52 23.01
CA SER A 2 -13.86 -1.80 23.16
C SER A 2 -13.37 -1.15 21.85
N SER A 3 -13.20 0.18 21.88
CA SER A 3 -12.11 0.96 21.28
C SER A 3 -11.62 0.65 19.83
N GLY A 4 -12.52 0.50 18.87
CA GLY A 4 -12.17 0.41 17.44
C GLY A 4 -12.81 1.50 16.59
N LYS A 5 -12.50 2.78 16.85
CA LYS A 5 -13.04 3.91 16.07
C LYS A 5 -12.64 3.77 14.59
N THR A 6 -13.63 3.47 13.75
CA THR A 6 -13.62 3.70 12.31
C THR A 6 -13.29 5.18 12.07
N PRO A 7 -12.36 5.51 11.15
CA PRO A 7 -12.03 6.90 10.85
C PRO A 7 -13.18 7.65 10.14
N ASN A 8 -14.22 6.94 9.70
CA ASN A 8 -15.48 7.49 9.22
C ASN A 8 -16.63 6.55 9.65
N PRO A 9 -17.62 6.98 10.44
CA PRO A 9 -18.71 6.12 10.92
C PRO A 9 -19.61 5.58 9.78
N ASP A 10 -19.66 6.24 8.63
CA ASP A 10 -20.48 5.84 7.48
C ASP A 10 -19.80 4.79 6.58
N LEU A 11 -18.47 4.73 6.63
CA LEU A 11 -17.67 3.77 5.87
C LEU A 11 -17.03 2.79 6.86
N LYS A 12 -17.58 1.57 6.96
CA LYS A 12 -17.00 0.45 7.72
C LYS A 12 -15.68 -0.03 7.08
N VAL A 13 -14.67 0.84 7.07
CA VAL A 13 -13.36 0.62 6.45
C VAL A 13 -12.29 0.56 7.53
N ASN A 14 -11.55 -0.54 7.54
CA ASN A 14 -10.48 -0.79 8.52
C ASN A 14 -9.10 -0.31 8.03
N CYS A 15 -8.90 -0.23 6.71
CA CYS A 15 -7.61 0.06 6.08
C CYS A 15 -7.77 0.69 4.68
N ILE A 16 -6.74 1.39 4.19
CA ILE A 16 -6.71 2.02 2.87
C ILE A 16 -5.62 1.39 2.01
N ALA A 17 -5.97 0.94 0.81
CA ALA A 17 -5.00 0.51 -0.20
C ALA A 17 -4.50 1.70 -1.02
N THR A 18 -3.18 1.78 -1.22
CA THR A 18 -2.58 2.82 -2.07
C THR A 18 -1.73 2.19 -3.16
N GLY A 19 -1.58 2.91 -4.28
CA GLY A 19 -0.70 2.51 -5.39
C GLY A 19 0.77 2.87 -5.16
N HIS A 20 1.21 3.06 -3.92
CA HIS A 20 2.59 3.39 -3.63
C HIS A 20 3.48 2.16 -3.72
N TYR A 21 4.68 2.35 -4.27
CA TYR A 21 5.76 1.36 -4.23
C TYR A 21 6.46 1.48 -2.88
N ALA A 22 5.90 0.78 -1.91
CA ALA A 22 6.40 0.64 -0.56
C ALA A 22 5.84 -0.65 0.04
N GLY A 23 6.27 -0.98 1.25
CA GLY A 23 5.78 -2.13 1.98
C GLY A 23 5.57 -1.83 3.46
N THR A 24 4.85 -2.70 4.15
CA THR A 24 4.81 -2.68 5.62
C THR A 24 5.11 -4.04 6.20
N SER A 25 5.51 -4.08 7.47
CA SER A 25 5.62 -5.32 8.24
C SER A 25 4.30 -6.08 8.41
N TYR A 26 3.15 -5.50 8.04
CA TYR A 26 1.84 -6.17 8.09
C TYR A 26 1.53 -6.97 6.82
N GLY A 27 2.44 -7.02 5.85
CA GLY A 27 2.25 -7.70 4.57
C GLY A 27 1.45 -6.88 3.56
N ASP A 28 1.39 -7.40 2.33
CA ASP A 28 0.79 -6.71 1.16
C ASP A 28 -0.70 -6.39 1.35
N LEU A 29 -1.42 -7.29 2.03
CA LEU A 29 -2.86 -7.24 2.23
C LEU A 29 -3.21 -7.39 3.72
N TRP A 30 -2.40 -6.81 4.61
CA TRP A 30 -2.67 -6.78 6.06
C TRP A 30 -2.68 -8.14 6.78
N GLN A 31 -2.03 -9.15 6.19
CA GLN A 31 -2.02 -10.51 6.72
C GLN A 31 -1.43 -10.62 8.13
N TYR A 32 -0.52 -9.72 8.49
CA TYR A 32 0.20 -9.74 9.77
C TYR A 32 -0.11 -8.52 10.64
N TYR A 33 -1.31 -7.95 10.48
CA TYR A 33 -1.72 -6.79 11.27
C TYR A 33 -1.79 -7.12 12.77
N ASP A 34 -1.09 -6.31 13.57
CA ASP A 34 -1.15 -6.33 15.02
C ASP A 34 -1.07 -4.90 15.55
N ASN A 35 -2.14 -4.45 16.23
CA ASN A 35 -2.23 -3.09 16.72
C ASN A 35 -1.23 -2.79 17.85
N ASP A 36 -0.75 -3.80 18.56
CA ASP A 36 0.18 -3.64 19.68
C ASP A 36 1.64 -3.59 19.22
N ILE A 37 1.92 -4.04 17.99
CA ILE A 37 3.26 -4.03 17.38
C ILE A 37 3.48 -2.74 16.58
N PRO A 38 4.65 -2.07 16.67
CA PRO A 38 5.02 -0.97 15.78
C PRO A 38 5.14 -1.43 14.33
N VAL A 39 4.55 -0.66 13.40
CA VAL A 39 4.62 -0.97 11.97
C VAL A 39 5.93 -0.45 11.40
N ARG A 40 6.63 -1.29 10.63
CA ARG A 40 7.84 -0.90 9.91
C ARG A 40 7.50 -0.60 8.46
N LEU A 41 8.02 0.51 7.94
CA LEU A 41 8.01 0.83 6.52
C LEU A 41 9.13 0.05 5.84
N LEU A 42 8.80 -0.67 4.77
CA LEU A 42 9.73 -1.51 4.02
C LEU A 42 9.92 -0.96 2.60
N ARG A 43 11.14 -1.10 2.08
CA ARG A 43 11.43 -0.77 0.68
C ARG A 43 10.76 -1.76 -0.27
N PRO A 44 10.23 -1.29 -1.42
CA PRO A 44 9.62 -2.17 -2.41
C PRO A 44 10.68 -2.94 -3.21
N LYS A 45 10.23 -3.91 -3.99
CA LYS A 45 11.02 -4.62 -5.00
C LYS A 45 11.55 -3.66 -6.08
N ASP A 46 10.72 -2.72 -6.53
CA ASP A 46 11.08 -1.72 -7.53
C ASP A 46 11.84 -0.55 -6.89
N LYS A 47 13.17 -0.64 -6.88
CA LYS A 47 14.04 0.41 -6.32
C LYS A 47 13.97 1.73 -7.09
N ILE A 48 13.61 1.71 -8.38
CA ILE A 48 13.51 2.92 -9.20
C ILE A 48 12.24 3.70 -8.82
N LYS A 49 11.18 2.97 -8.47
CA LYS A 49 9.92 3.55 -8.01
C LYS A 49 9.82 3.68 -6.49
N ASP A 50 10.90 3.47 -5.74
CA ASP A 50 10.88 3.50 -4.27
C ASP A 50 10.35 4.84 -3.73
N GLN A 51 9.19 4.77 -3.08
CA GLN A 51 8.51 5.93 -2.48
C GLN A 51 8.65 5.99 -0.96
N THR A 52 9.48 5.13 -0.36
CA THR A 52 9.64 5.07 1.10
C THR A 52 10.22 6.36 1.71
N LEU A 53 11.01 7.13 0.96
CA LEU A 53 11.53 8.41 1.44
C LEU A 53 10.40 9.39 1.77
N PHE A 54 9.42 9.54 0.88
CA PHE A 54 8.26 10.40 1.12
C PHE A 54 7.40 9.85 2.27
N LEU A 55 7.19 8.54 2.28
CA LEU A 55 6.35 7.88 3.29
C LEU A 55 7.00 7.81 4.68
N SER A 56 8.31 8.05 4.79
CA SER A 56 9.03 8.04 6.08
C SER A 56 8.53 9.11 7.07
N GLN A 57 7.88 10.15 6.56
CA GLN A 57 7.29 11.24 7.36
C GLN A 57 5.88 10.90 7.88
N ILE A 58 5.29 9.77 7.46
CA ILE A 58 3.95 9.38 7.88
C ILE A 58 3.96 8.87 9.32
N SER A 59 2.99 9.33 10.11
CA SER A 59 2.82 8.87 11.49
C SER A 59 2.57 7.36 11.57
N GLN A 60 3.06 6.71 12.63
CA GLN A 60 2.79 5.30 12.92
C GLN A 60 1.29 4.99 12.92
N LYS A 61 0.46 5.87 13.48
CA LYS A 61 -1.00 5.71 13.52
C LYS A 61 -1.62 5.62 12.12
N SER A 62 -1.14 6.44 11.18
CA SER A 62 -1.60 6.42 9.80
C SER A 62 -1.04 5.22 9.04
N LEU A 63 0.26 4.91 9.23
CA LEU A 63 0.91 3.78 8.58
C LEU A 63 0.28 2.44 8.97
N LYS A 64 -0.19 2.31 10.22
CA LYS A 64 -0.98 1.17 10.71
C LYS A 64 -2.35 1.01 10.05
N LYS A 65 -2.80 1.98 9.25
CA LYS A 65 -4.12 2.01 8.56
C LYS A 65 -3.99 1.95 7.04
N VAL A 66 -2.80 1.63 6.51
CA VAL A 66 -2.51 1.61 5.06
C VAL A 66 -1.98 0.23 4.64
N MET A 67 -2.32 -0.20 3.43
CA MET A 67 -1.72 -1.35 2.75
C MET A 67 -1.04 -0.90 1.44
N PHE A 68 0.01 -1.61 1.04
CA PHE A 68 0.78 -1.34 -0.19
C PHE A 68 0.85 -2.60 -1.06
N PRO A 69 -0.18 -2.87 -1.89
CA PRO A 69 -0.25 -4.11 -2.68
C PRO A 69 0.84 -4.23 -3.76
N LEU A 70 1.58 -3.15 -4.03
CA LEU A 70 2.62 -3.11 -5.05
C LEU A 70 4.02 -3.41 -4.50
N GLN A 71 4.15 -3.70 -3.20
CA GLN A 71 5.44 -3.94 -2.53
C GLN A 71 6.36 -4.88 -3.31
N HIS A 72 5.82 -5.99 -3.81
CA HIS A 72 6.58 -7.06 -4.46
C HIS A 72 6.53 -7.03 -5.99
N LEU A 73 6.10 -5.92 -6.58
CA LEU A 73 5.94 -5.79 -8.03
C LEU A 73 6.87 -4.71 -8.59
N LEU A 74 7.43 -4.99 -9.76
CA LEU A 74 8.03 -3.99 -10.64
C LEU A 74 6.94 -3.23 -11.38
N LYS A 75 7.24 -1.99 -11.80
CA LYS A 75 6.30 -1.23 -12.65
C LYS A 75 5.94 -1.95 -13.94
N SER A 76 6.90 -2.63 -14.56
CA SER A 76 6.69 -3.47 -15.74
C SER A 76 5.71 -4.61 -15.45
N GLU A 77 5.86 -5.29 -14.31
CA GLU A 77 4.96 -6.37 -13.87
C GLU A 77 3.53 -5.84 -13.65
N VAL A 78 3.37 -4.66 -13.03
CA VAL A 78 2.06 -4.01 -12.86
C VAL A 78 1.42 -3.68 -14.22
N LYS A 79 2.19 -3.17 -15.19
CA LYS A 79 1.69 -2.91 -16.55
C LYS A 79 1.28 -4.21 -17.26
N SER A 80 2.04 -5.29 -17.11
CA SER A 80 1.71 -6.60 -17.65
C SER A 80 0.45 -7.19 -17.02
N ILE A 81 0.26 -7.02 -15.70
CA ILE A 81 -0.98 -7.40 -15.00
C ILE A 81 -2.15 -6.58 -15.55
N ALA A 82 -1.99 -5.26 -15.68
CA ALA A 82 -3.03 -4.39 -16.23
C ALA A 82 -3.44 -4.82 -17.66
N LEU A 83 -2.46 -5.09 -18.53
CA LEU A 83 -2.72 -5.56 -19.90
C LEU A 83 -3.50 -6.87 -19.93
N ARG A 84 -3.08 -7.86 -19.12
CA ARG A 84 -3.76 -9.16 -19.02
C ARG A 84 -5.20 -9.08 -18.51
N ASN A 85 -5.54 -8.03 -17.76
CA ASN A 85 -6.88 -7.81 -17.21
C ASN A 85 -7.71 -6.80 -18.05
N GLY A 86 -7.28 -6.47 -19.27
CA GLY A 86 -8.03 -5.58 -20.17
C GLY A 86 -7.87 -4.09 -19.89
N PHE A 87 -6.95 -3.68 -19.00
CA PHE A 87 -6.69 -2.27 -18.69
C PHE A 87 -5.64 -1.63 -19.63
N GLU A 88 -5.77 -1.84 -20.94
CA GLU A 88 -4.73 -1.43 -21.90
C GLU A 88 -4.44 0.07 -21.88
N LYS A 89 -5.49 0.90 -21.81
CA LYS A 89 -5.37 2.36 -21.80
C LYS A 89 -4.53 2.84 -20.61
N ILE A 90 -4.70 2.20 -19.45
CA ILE A 90 -3.96 2.52 -18.23
C ILE A 90 -2.52 2.03 -18.35
N ALA A 91 -2.30 0.82 -18.88
CA ALA A 91 -0.97 0.25 -19.05
C ALA A 91 -0.08 1.07 -20.00
N LYS A 92 -0.67 1.64 -21.07
CA LYS A 92 0.01 2.46 -22.08
C LYS A 92 0.23 3.92 -21.65
N ARG A 93 -0.40 4.37 -20.56
CA ARG A 93 -0.23 5.75 -20.08
C ARG A 93 1.24 6.02 -19.72
N ARG A 94 1.79 7.12 -20.25
CA ARG A 94 3.12 7.60 -19.87
C ARG A 94 3.11 8.03 -18.41
N GLU A 95 4.22 7.76 -17.74
CA GLU A 95 4.44 8.23 -16.38
C GLU A 95 4.75 9.74 -16.44
N VAL A 96 4.15 10.50 -15.53
CA VAL A 96 4.45 11.93 -15.27
C VAL A 96 5.56 12.05 -14.25
#